data_AF-A0A527HAJ5-F1
#
_entry.id   AF-A0A527HAJ5-F1
#
_cell.length_a   1.000
_cell.length_b   1.000
_cell.length_c   1.000
_cell.angle_alpha   90.00
_cell.angle_beta   90.00
_cell.angle_gamma   90.00
#
_symmetry.space_group_name_H-M   'P 1'
#
loop_
_entity.id
_entity.type
_entity.pdbx_description
1 polymer ?
#
loop_
_entity_poly.entity_id
_entity_poly.type
_entity_poly.pdbx_seq_one_letter_code
_entity_poly.pdbx_strand_id
1 'polypeptide(L)'
;MTARSTRFPIVGIGASAGGIPAMEGLFKGVTGQPGMAFVIITHLSPNRESLLHEVVSRYTEMPVSVVEDGTMVQPDHVYVMPQNVTLAIESGVLHLRRPNGLTQERKPIDIFFSALGEDQGEYAVGVILSGGDSDGTLGAKAIKERGGFIVAQAPDGYGPRNPDMPQSAIASGLVDVAVTAEEIGAKLEAFARGFDTLDGLAEDDGDETPDIDKVREQIYAILRSHSGHDFSGYKTKTFLRRVKRRMQIAQVHSISGYIDWLKKDA
;
A
#
# COMPACT_ATOMS: atom_id res chain seq x y z
N MET A 1 -18.34 26.24 -6.14
CA MET A 1 -18.23 24.82 -5.79
C MET A 1 -16.94 24.30 -6.38
N THR A 2 -15.85 24.39 -5.63
CA THR A 2 -14.58 23.76 -6.00
C THR A 2 -14.75 22.25 -5.91
N ALA A 3 -14.63 21.56 -7.05
CA ALA A 3 -14.71 20.10 -7.10
C ALA A 3 -13.69 19.51 -6.12
N ARG A 4 -14.15 18.71 -5.16
CA ARG A 4 -13.28 17.86 -4.34
C ARG A 4 -12.45 17.02 -5.30
N SER A 5 -11.13 17.21 -5.32
CA SER A 5 -10.25 16.14 -5.77
C SER A 5 -10.34 15.09 -4.66
N THR A 6 -11.27 14.15 -4.80
CA THR A 6 -11.39 13.01 -3.89
C THR A 6 -10.22 12.08 -4.17
N ARG A 7 -9.03 12.42 -3.66
CA ARG A 7 -7.88 11.51 -3.67
C ARG A 7 -8.23 10.33 -2.77
N PHE A 8 -8.02 9.13 -3.28
CA PHE A 8 -8.24 7.88 -2.56
C PHE A 8 -6.99 7.01 -2.64
N PRO A 9 -6.78 6.08 -1.69
CA PRO A 9 -5.63 5.19 -1.76
C PRO A 9 -5.68 4.27 -2.98
N ILE A 10 -4.54 4.14 -3.67
CA ILE A 10 -4.36 3.16 -4.74
C ILE A 10 -3.39 2.09 -4.24
N VAL A 11 -3.88 0.85 -4.22
CA VAL A 11 -3.19 -0.32 -3.69
C VAL A 11 -2.58 -1.13 -4.85
N GLY A 12 -1.27 -1.05 -5.01
CA GLY A 12 -0.52 -1.98 -5.86
C GLY A 12 -0.32 -3.31 -5.15
N ILE A 13 -0.83 -4.41 -5.71
CA ILE A 13 -0.67 -5.77 -5.20
C ILE A 13 0.35 -6.51 -6.06
N GLY A 14 1.51 -6.81 -5.49
CA GLY A 14 2.52 -7.65 -6.09
C GLY A 14 2.36 -9.11 -5.65
N ALA A 15 2.17 -10.02 -6.60
CA ALA A 15 2.10 -11.46 -6.33
C ALA A 15 2.75 -12.28 -7.45
N SER A 16 3.23 -13.49 -7.13
CA SER A 16 3.79 -14.40 -8.12
C SER A 16 3.35 -15.84 -7.81
N ALA A 17 4.28 -16.80 -7.72
CA ALA A 17 3.98 -18.17 -7.36
C ALA A 17 3.23 -18.26 -6.02
N GLY A 18 2.07 -18.90 -6.01
CA GLY A 18 1.22 -19.00 -4.82
C GLY A 18 0.41 -17.75 -4.47
N GLY A 19 0.38 -16.74 -5.36
CA GLY A 19 -0.34 -15.49 -5.14
C GLY A 19 -1.87 -15.64 -5.08
N ILE A 20 -2.46 -16.61 -5.79
CA ILE A 20 -3.93 -16.74 -5.86
C ILE A 20 -4.58 -16.99 -4.48
N PRO A 21 -4.15 -17.99 -3.69
CA PRO A 21 -4.66 -18.15 -2.32
C PRO A 21 -4.46 -16.92 -1.43
N ALA A 22 -3.34 -16.20 -1.59
CA ALA A 22 -3.09 -14.98 -0.83
C ALA A 22 -4.04 -13.84 -1.23
N MET A 23 -4.33 -13.69 -2.53
CA MET A 23 -5.33 -12.73 -3.01
C MET A 23 -6.74 -13.10 -2.55
N GLU A 24 -7.08 -14.39 -2.51
CA GLU A 24 -8.35 -14.85 -1.94
C GLU A 24 -8.50 -14.42 -0.47
N GLY A 25 -7.49 -14.67 0.36
CA GLY A 25 -7.48 -14.23 1.77
C GLY A 25 -7.63 -12.71 1.88
N LEU A 26 -6.84 -11.96 1.11
CA LEU A 26 -6.89 -10.50 1.09
C LEU A 26 -8.28 -9.97 0.74
N PHE A 27 -8.83 -10.38 -0.39
CA PHE A 27 -10.09 -9.82 -0.90
C PHE A 27 -11.30 -10.24 -0.07
N LYS A 28 -11.31 -11.44 0.51
CA LYS A 28 -12.34 -11.83 1.50
C LYS A 28 -12.30 -10.98 2.77
N GLY A 29 -11.13 -10.44 3.11
CA GLY A 29 -10.95 -9.52 4.23
C GLY A 29 -11.31 -8.07 3.92
N VAL A 30 -11.63 -7.73 2.66
CA VAL A 30 -12.12 -6.41 2.25
C VAL A 30 -13.64 -6.47 2.14
N THR A 31 -14.32 -5.53 2.80
CA THR A 31 -15.78 -5.51 2.91
C THR A 31 -16.38 -4.28 2.24
N GLY A 32 -17.44 -4.48 1.45
CA GLY A 32 -18.22 -3.40 0.83
C GLY A 32 -17.42 -2.51 -0.13
N GLN A 33 -17.54 -1.19 0.07
CA GLN A 33 -16.89 -0.14 -0.73
C GLN A 33 -15.80 0.52 0.13
N PRO A 34 -14.55 0.00 0.09
CA PRO A 34 -13.47 0.47 0.95
C PRO A 34 -12.97 1.90 0.63
N GLY A 35 -13.45 2.52 -0.45
CA GLY A 35 -12.97 3.82 -0.91
C GLY A 35 -11.53 3.77 -1.42
N MET A 36 -11.10 2.62 -1.95
CA MET A 36 -9.75 2.38 -2.46
C MET A 36 -9.80 1.66 -3.80
N ALA A 37 -8.77 1.83 -4.62
CA ALA A 37 -8.59 1.04 -5.83
C ALA A 37 -7.49 0.01 -5.64
N PHE A 38 -7.59 -1.11 -6.37
CA PHE A 38 -6.61 -2.19 -6.32
C PHE A 38 -6.05 -2.44 -7.72
N VAL A 39 -4.74 -2.52 -7.86
CA VAL A 39 -4.06 -2.82 -9.11
C VAL A 39 -3.18 -4.04 -8.88
N ILE A 40 -3.47 -5.13 -9.57
CA ILE A 40 -2.80 -6.42 -9.41
C ILE A 40 -1.71 -6.58 -10.47
N ILE A 41 -0.47 -6.72 -9.99
CA ILE A 41 0.75 -6.89 -10.77
C ILE A 41 1.30 -8.27 -10.47
N THR A 42 1.34 -9.13 -11.49
CA THR A 42 1.81 -10.50 -11.34
C THR A 42 2.70 -10.92 -12.50
N HIS A 43 3.57 -11.89 -12.24
CA HIS A 43 4.32 -12.58 -13.28
C HIS A 43 3.38 -13.51 -14.05
N LEU A 44 2.86 -13.04 -15.18
CA LEU A 44 2.02 -13.84 -16.06
C LEU A 44 2.85 -14.58 -17.11
N SER A 45 2.49 -15.83 -17.39
CA SER A 45 3.08 -16.57 -18.50
C SER A 45 2.73 -15.87 -19.82
N PRO A 46 3.69 -15.69 -20.74
CA PRO A 46 3.46 -15.00 -22.01
C PRO A 46 2.57 -15.79 -23.00
N ASN A 47 2.36 -17.09 -22.74
CA ASN A 47 1.84 -18.05 -23.72
C ASN A 47 0.38 -18.46 -23.51
N ARG A 48 -0.31 -17.92 -22.50
CA ARG A 48 -1.70 -18.31 -22.20
C ARG A 48 -2.42 -17.17 -21.53
N GLU A 49 -3.50 -16.69 -22.13
CA GLU A 49 -4.38 -15.66 -21.56
C GLU A 49 -4.71 -15.89 -20.07
N SER A 50 -4.62 -14.82 -19.29
CA SER A 50 -4.80 -14.86 -17.84
C SER A 50 -6.26 -14.64 -17.48
N LEU A 51 -6.88 -15.67 -16.93
CA LEU A 51 -8.21 -15.58 -16.33
C LEU A 51 -8.18 -15.04 -14.89
N LEU A 52 -7.09 -14.36 -14.50
CA LEU A 52 -6.93 -13.89 -13.12
C LEU A 52 -8.05 -12.94 -12.69
N HIS A 53 -8.54 -12.10 -13.60
CA HIS A 53 -9.69 -11.22 -13.34
C HIS A 53 -10.97 -12.02 -13.00
N GLU A 54 -11.25 -13.13 -13.70
CA GLU A 54 -12.37 -14.02 -13.39
C GLU A 54 -12.19 -14.83 -12.10
N VAL A 55 -10.94 -15.09 -11.71
CA VAL A 55 -10.64 -15.77 -10.44
C VAL A 55 -10.84 -14.82 -9.28
N VAL A 56 -10.29 -13.60 -9.37
CA VAL A 56 -10.39 -12.59 -8.31
C VAL A 56 -11.82 -12.11 -8.12
N SER A 57 -12.62 -12.01 -9.19
CA SER A 57 -14.05 -11.61 -9.10
C SER A 57 -14.92 -12.56 -8.27
N ARG A 58 -14.44 -13.76 -7.94
CA ARG A 58 -15.14 -14.70 -7.05
C ARG A 58 -14.96 -14.36 -5.57
N TYR A 59 -14.02 -13.49 -5.23
CA TYR A 59 -13.62 -13.18 -3.86
C TYR A 59 -13.94 -11.76 -3.44
N THR A 60 -14.54 -10.95 -4.32
CA THR A 60 -14.90 -9.55 -4.06
C THR A 60 -16.17 -9.18 -4.82
N GLU A 61 -16.93 -8.23 -4.27
CA GLU A 61 -18.07 -7.61 -4.93
C GLU A 61 -17.65 -6.43 -5.83
N MET A 62 -16.42 -5.94 -5.69
CA MET A 62 -15.88 -4.87 -6.53
C MET A 62 -15.77 -5.33 -7.99
N PRO A 63 -16.04 -4.44 -8.98
CA PRO A 63 -15.75 -4.75 -10.37
C PRO A 63 -14.29 -5.10 -10.57
N VAL A 64 -14.03 -6.19 -11.29
CA VAL A 64 -12.69 -6.66 -11.64
C VAL A 64 -12.52 -6.59 -13.15
N SER A 65 -11.58 -5.81 -13.64
CA SER A 65 -11.32 -5.66 -15.07
C SER A 65 -9.84 -5.77 -15.43
N VAL A 66 -9.55 -6.24 -16.63
CA VAL A 66 -8.20 -6.17 -17.20
C VAL A 66 -7.89 -4.72 -17.57
N VAL A 67 -6.67 -4.27 -17.32
CA VAL A 67 -6.26 -2.89 -17.64
C VAL A 67 -6.18 -2.69 -19.15
N GLU A 68 -6.77 -1.59 -19.63
CA GLU A 68 -6.53 -1.03 -20.95
C GLU A 68 -5.62 0.20 -20.85
N ASP A 69 -4.86 0.50 -21.91
CA ASP A 69 -4.00 1.69 -21.90
C ASP A 69 -4.82 2.98 -21.78
N GLY A 70 -4.42 3.86 -20.87
CA GLY A 70 -5.16 5.09 -20.57
C GLY A 70 -6.32 4.91 -19.60
N THR A 71 -6.42 3.77 -18.91
CA THR A 71 -7.48 3.54 -17.91
C THR A 71 -7.32 4.48 -16.71
N MET A 72 -8.29 5.36 -16.49
CA MET A 72 -8.39 6.15 -15.27
C MET A 72 -8.78 5.26 -14.09
N VAL A 73 -7.98 5.24 -13.03
CA VAL A 73 -8.27 4.47 -11.82
C VAL A 73 -9.50 5.06 -11.11
N GLN A 74 -10.45 4.19 -10.75
CA GLN A 74 -11.64 4.52 -9.98
C GLN A 74 -11.59 3.85 -8.61
N PRO A 75 -12.16 4.47 -7.56
CA PRO A 75 -12.31 3.81 -6.27
C PRO A 75 -13.22 2.58 -6.40
N ASP A 76 -13.07 1.65 -5.46
CA ASP A 76 -13.86 0.42 -5.34
C ASP A 76 -13.78 -0.47 -6.59
N HIS A 77 -12.63 -0.46 -7.26
CA HIS A 77 -12.37 -1.19 -8.48
C HIS A 77 -11.07 -1.98 -8.39
N VAL A 78 -11.06 -3.18 -8.96
CA VAL A 78 -9.87 -4.04 -9.06
C VAL A 78 -9.41 -4.15 -10.51
N TYR A 79 -8.16 -3.81 -10.75
CA TYR A 79 -7.53 -3.81 -12.05
C TYR A 79 -6.49 -4.92 -12.13
N VAL A 80 -6.53 -5.71 -13.20
CA VAL A 80 -5.57 -6.79 -13.45
C VAL A 80 -4.67 -6.44 -14.62
N MET A 81 -3.37 -6.46 -14.39
CA MET A 81 -2.37 -6.24 -15.44
C MET A 81 -2.51 -7.30 -16.56
N PRO A 82 -2.52 -6.90 -17.84
CA PRO A 82 -2.54 -7.83 -18.96
C PRO A 82 -1.16 -8.45 -19.19
N GLN A 83 -1.08 -9.38 -20.14
CA GLN A 83 0.15 -10.11 -20.45
C GLN A 83 1.11 -9.31 -21.32
N ASN A 84 2.39 -9.66 -21.25
CA ASN A 84 3.43 -9.17 -22.16
C ASN A 84 3.57 -7.64 -22.18
N VAL A 85 3.24 -6.99 -21.06
CA VAL A 85 3.41 -5.56 -20.85
C VAL A 85 4.10 -5.32 -19.52
N THR A 86 4.50 -4.08 -19.28
CA THR A 86 4.70 -3.52 -17.95
C THR A 86 3.65 -2.45 -17.71
N LEU A 87 3.22 -2.33 -16.46
CA LEU A 87 2.25 -1.34 -16.02
C LEU A 87 2.95 -0.18 -15.33
N ALA A 88 2.55 1.04 -15.65
CA ALA A 88 2.91 2.26 -14.93
C ALA A 88 1.64 3.05 -14.60
N ILE A 89 1.76 4.05 -13.73
CA ILE A 89 0.68 4.97 -13.39
C ILE A 89 1.21 6.42 -13.41
N GLU A 90 0.42 7.34 -13.98
CA GLU A 90 0.70 8.76 -13.99
C GLU A 90 -0.61 9.55 -13.94
N SER A 91 -0.70 10.53 -13.04
CA SER A 91 -1.90 11.32 -12.79
C SER A 91 -3.16 10.47 -12.54
N GLY A 92 -3.02 9.32 -11.87
CA GLY A 92 -4.12 8.37 -11.64
C GLY A 92 -4.54 7.56 -12.88
N VAL A 93 -3.78 7.62 -13.97
CA VAL A 93 -4.04 6.90 -15.22
C VAL A 93 -3.04 5.76 -15.39
N LEU A 94 -3.56 4.56 -15.68
CA LEU A 94 -2.76 3.37 -15.95
C LEU A 94 -2.26 3.36 -17.40
N HIS A 95 -0.95 3.14 -17.56
CA HIS A 95 -0.28 3.11 -18.85
C HIS A 95 0.38 1.76 -19.09
N LEU A 96 0.13 1.19 -20.27
CA LEU A 96 0.70 -0.08 -20.69
C LEU A 96 1.94 0.16 -21.56
N ARG A 97 3.08 -0.38 -21.15
CA ARG A 97 4.31 -0.36 -21.95
C ARG A 97 4.62 -1.76 -22.45
N ARG A 98 4.79 -1.92 -23.76
CA ARG A 98 5.24 -3.19 -24.33
C ARG A 98 6.78 -3.24 -24.29
N PRO A 99 7.39 -4.36 -23.90
CA PRO A 99 8.83 -4.51 -23.97
C PRO A 99 9.32 -4.31 -25.41
N ASN A 100 10.28 -3.42 -25.62
CA ASN A 100 10.96 -3.30 -26.90
C ASN A 100 11.95 -4.48 -27.00
N GLY A 101 11.71 -5.37 -27.97
CA GLY A 101 12.31 -6.71 -28.04
C GLY A 101 13.79 -6.78 -27.70
N LEU A 102 14.10 -7.66 -26.72
CA LEU A 102 15.34 -8.40 -26.41
C LEU A 102 15.51 -8.64 -24.89
N THR A 103 14.80 -7.88 -24.05
CA THR A 103 14.77 -8.09 -22.60
C THR A 103 13.36 -7.87 -22.06
N GLN A 104 12.74 -8.91 -21.50
CA GLN A 104 11.57 -8.75 -20.64
C GLN A 104 11.99 -7.88 -19.46
N GLU A 105 11.22 -6.81 -19.16
CA GLU A 105 11.54 -5.95 -18.03
C GLU A 105 11.63 -6.79 -16.76
N ARG A 106 12.78 -6.70 -16.11
CA ARG A 106 13.04 -7.41 -14.86
C ARG A 106 12.32 -6.65 -13.77
N LYS A 107 11.50 -7.35 -12.98
CA LYS A 107 10.84 -6.82 -11.77
C LYS A 107 9.65 -5.87 -12.02
N PRO A 108 8.55 -6.33 -12.65
CA PRO A 108 7.37 -5.49 -12.92
C PRO A 108 6.72 -4.90 -11.65
N ILE A 109 6.83 -5.58 -10.49
CA ILE A 109 6.26 -5.07 -9.24
C ILE A 109 7.07 -3.86 -8.76
N ASP A 110 8.41 -3.94 -8.78
CA ASP A 110 9.29 -2.81 -8.46
C ASP A 110 9.01 -1.60 -9.35
N ILE A 111 8.82 -1.82 -10.65
CA ILE A 111 8.55 -0.75 -11.62
C ILE A 111 7.21 -0.07 -11.32
N PHE A 112 6.14 -0.84 -11.15
CA PHE A 112 4.83 -0.27 -10.85
C PHE A 112 4.81 0.43 -9.50
N PHE A 113 5.40 -0.15 -8.46
CA PHE A 113 5.44 0.46 -7.12
C PHE A 113 6.23 1.77 -7.13
N SER A 114 7.30 1.86 -7.91
CA SER A 114 8.06 3.10 -8.06
C SER A 114 7.19 4.21 -8.68
N ALA A 115 6.51 3.92 -9.80
CA ALA A 115 5.60 4.87 -10.44
C ALA A 115 4.43 5.25 -9.52
N LEU A 116 3.87 4.27 -8.80
CA LEU A 116 2.77 4.47 -7.84
C LEU A 116 3.19 5.41 -6.72
N GLY A 117 4.38 5.22 -6.15
CA GLY A 117 4.93 6.10 -5.12
C GLY A 117 5.12 7.53 -5.62
N GLU A 118 5.65 7.70 -6.83
CA GLU A 118 5.85 9.02 -7.44
C GLU A 118 4.54 9.76 -7.71
N ASP A 119 3.53 9.05 -8.20
CA ASP A 119 2.24 9.63 -8.59
C ASP A 119 1.33 9.91 -7.37
N GLN A 120 1.15 8.90 -6.51
CA GLN A 120 0.15 8.93 -5.44
C GLN A 120 0.72 9.37 -4.09
N GLY A 121 2.05 9.34 -3.94
CA GLY A 121 2.72 9.76 -2.72
C GLY A 121 2.24 9.01 -1.49
N GLU A 122 1.63 9.72 -0.55
CA GLU A 122 1.09 9.13 0.67
C GLU A 122 -0.16 8.26 0.48
N TYR A 123 -0.82 8.36 -0.68
CA TYR A 123 -1.97 7.53 -1.08
C TYR A 123 -1.52 6.24 -1.78
N ALA A 124 -0.22 6.10 -2.05
CA ALA A 124 0.36 4.88 -2.57
C ALA A 124 0.40 3.81 -1.49
N VAL A 125 -0.15 2.63 -1.79
CA VAL A 125 -0.03 1.44 -0.94
C VAL A 125 0.58 0.31 -1.74
N GLY A 126 1.63 -0.31 -1.21
CA GLY A 126 2.22 -1.52 -1.78
C GLY A 126 1.87 -2.73 -0.91
N VAL A 127 1.30 -3.77 -1.51
CA VAL A 127 1.03 -5.05 -0.86
C VAL A 127 1.87 -6.13 -1.53
N ILE A 128 2.72 -6.81 -0.77
CA ILE A 128 3.61 -7.86 -1.27
C ILE A 128 3.13 -9.21 -0.72
N LEU A 129 2.62 -10.05 -1.62
CA LEU A 129 2.07 -11.37 -1.31
C LEU A 129 3.07 -12.48 -1.66
N SER A 130 2.66 -13.74 -1.49
CA SER A 130 3.41 -14.93 -1.90
C SER A 130 3.98 -14.81 -3.32
N GLY A 131 5.26 -15.11 -3.45
CA GLY A 131 6.01 -15.07 -4.70
C GLY A 131 7.47 -15.45 -4.52
N GLY A 132 8.13 -15.77 -5.63
CA GLY A 132 9.57 -16.03 -5.64
C GLY A 132 10.39 -14.75 -5.85
N ASP A 133 11.68 -14.82 -5.51
CA ASP A 133 12.67 -13.74 -5.71
C ASP A 133 12.31 -12.45 -4.93
N SER A 134 13.03 -11.34 -5.14
CA SER A 134 12.93 -10.11 -4.35
C SER A 134 12.07 -8.99 -4.96
N ASP A 135 11.25 -9.30 -5.98
CA ASP A 135 10.47 -8.29 -6.71
C ASP A 135 9.48 -7.55 -5.79
N GLY A 136 9.37 -6.24 -5.94
CA GLY A 136 8.59 -5.36 -5.07
C GLY A 136 9.37 -4.80 -3.88
N THR A 137 10.57 -5.32 -3.54
CA THR A 137 11.36 -4.80 -2.41
C THR A 137 11.91 -3.39 -2.68
N LEU A 138 12.42 -3.13 -3.90
CA LEU A 138 12.91 -1.81 -4.27
C LEU A 138 11.76 -0.83 -4.51
N GLY A 139 10.67 -1.32 -5.08
CA GLY A 139 9.42 -0.57 -5.22
C GLY A 139 8.83 -0.16 -3.87
N ALA A 140 8.88 -1.05 -2.88
CA ALA A 140 8.44 -0.74 -1.51
C ALA A 140 9.24 0.44 -0.95
N LYS A 141 10.55 0.47 -1.17
CA LYS A 141 11.40 1.62 -0.81
C LYS A 141 10.92 2.91 -1.46
N ALA A 142 10.64 2.89 -2.76
CA ALA A 142 10.16 4.07 -3.49
C ALA A 142 8.83 4.60 -2.92
N ILE A 143 7.86 3.71 -2.63
CA ILE A 143 6.60 4.09 -1.97
C ILE A 143 6.89 4.70 -0.59
N LYS A 144 7.77 4.09 0.21
CA LYS A 144 8.13 4.59 1.55
C LYS A 144 8.78 5.97 1.51
N GLU A 145 9.69 6.22 0.58
CA GLU A 145 10.33 7.53 0.39
C GLU A 145 9.32 8.65 0.09
N ARG A 146 8.17 8.29 -0.51
CA ARG A 146 7.07 9.23 -0.80
C ARG A 146 6.00 9.28 0.30
N GLY A 147 6.18 8.52 1.37
CA GLY A 147 5.29 8.50 2.53
C GLY A 147 4.09 7.58 2.42
N GLY A 148 4.09 6.69 1.43
CA GLY A 148 3.09 5.66 1.28
C GLY A 148 3.23 4.54 2.32
N PHE A 149 2.40 3.54 2.16
CA PHE A 149 2.20 2.46 3.11
C PHE A 149 2.55 1.10 2.50
N ILE A 150 3.25 0.25 3.25
CA ILE A 150 3.66 -1.07 2.79
C ILE A 150 3.13 -2.16 3.72
N VAL A 151 2.46 -3.14 3.13
CA VAL A 151 2.00 -4.36 3.79
C VAL A 151 2.67 -5.56 3.13
N ALA A 152 3.13 -6.52 3.93
CA ALA A 152 3.64 -7.78 3.41
C ALA A 152 2.91 -8.96 4.06
N GLN A 153 2.73 -10.04 3.29
CA GLN A 153 2.16 -11.28 3.79
C GLN A 153 3.12 -11.94 4.78
N ALA A 154 2.67 -12.12 6.02
CA ALA A 154 3.33 -12.93 7.04
C ALA A 154 2.87 -14.40 6.97
N PRO A 155 3.65 -15.35 7.51
CA PRO A 155 3.23 -16.73 7.68
C PRO A 155 2.03 -16.88 8.63
N ASP A 156 1.09 -17.74 8.26
CA ASP A 156 -0.09 -18.15 9.04
C ASP A 156 0.13 -19.49 9.82
N GLY A 157 1.38 -19.97 9.88
CA GLY A 157 1.75 -21.29 10.38
C GLY A 157 1.89 -22.37 9.30
N TYR A 158 1.27 -22.19 8.12
CA TYR A 158 1.50 -22.99 6.91
C TYR A 158 2.33 -22.23 5.85
N GLY A 159 2.50 -20.92 6.07
CA GLY A 159 3.41 -20.04 5.35
C GLY A 159 2.87 -19.58 3.99
N PRO A 160 3.39 -18.46 3.46
CA PRO A 160 3.20 -18.16 2.05
C PRO A 160 3.75 -19.35 1.25
N ARG A 161 3.01 -19.81 0.24
CA ARG A 161 3.44 -20.96 -0.58
C ARG A 161 4.83 -20.75 -1.19
N ASN A 162 5.18 -19.49 -1.48
CA ASN A 162 6.53 -19.06 -1.84
C ASN A 162 6.87 -17.81 -1.01
N PRO A 163 7.74 -17.93 0.00
CA PRO A 163 7.94 -16.87 0.98
C PRO A 163 9.03 -15.87 0.60
N ASP A 164 9.84 -16.12 -0.43
CA ASP A 164 11.02 -15.30 -0.76
C ASP A 164 10.68 -13.81 -0.93
N MET A 165 9.62 -13.52 -1.70
CA MET A 165 9.22 -12.15 -2.02
C MET A 165 8.73 -11.36 -0.79
N PRO A 166 7.75 -11.86 -0.01
CA PRO A 166 7.34 -11.16 1.22
C PRO A 166 8.46 -11.14 2.28
N GLN A 167 9.28 -12.19 2.40
CA GLN A 167 10.41 -12.20 3.35
C GLN A 167 11.47 -11.16 2.98
N SER A 168 11.81 -11.01 1.70
CA SER A 168 12.73 -9.97 1.22
C SER A 168 12.22 -8.58 1.59
N ALA A 169 10.93 -8.32 1.37
CA ALA A 169 10.30 -7.07 1.75
C ALA A 169 10.35 -6.83 3.28
N ILE A 170 10.00 -7.83 4.08
CA ILE A 170 10.02 -7.73 5.56
C ILE A 170 11.45 -7.47 6.06
N ALA A 171 12.44 -8.23 5.55
CA ALA A 171 13.84 -8.09 5.94
C ALA A 171 14.46 -6.74 5.59
N SER A 172 13.88 -6.01 4.63
CA SER A 172 14.32 -4.65 4.29
C SER A 172 14.03 -3.60 5.36
N GLY A 173 13.15 -3.91 6.33
CA GLY A 173 12.69 -2.96 7.36
C GLY A 173 11.75 -1.87 6.85
N LEU A 174 11.27 -1.98 5.60
CA LEU A 174 10.40 -0.99 4.96
C LEU A 174 8.91 -1.30 5.12
N VAL A 175 8.57 -2.52 5.53
CA VAL A 175 7.18 -2.97 5.73
C VAL A 175 6.62 -2.32 6.99
N ASP A 176 5.47 -1.64 6.87
CA ASP A 176 4.79 -1.05 8.03
C ASP A 176 3.99 -2.11 8.80
N VAL A 177 3.43 -3.11 8.10
CA VAL A 177 2.65 -4.19 8.71
C VAL A 177 2.93 -5.51 8.00
N ALA A 178 3.30 -6.53 8.78
CA ALA A 178 3.38 -7.91 8.33
C ALA A 178 2.30 -8.74 9.03
N VAL A 179 1.32 -9.22 8.28
CA VAL A 179 0.13 -9.94 8.79
C VAL A 179 -0.28 -11.06 7.84
N THR A 180 -1.14 -11.99 8.27
CA THR A 180 -1.60 -13.06 7.36
C THR A 180 -2.43 -12.47 6.21
N ALA A 181 -2.59 -13.22 5.13
CA ALA A 181 -3.30 -12.73 3.94
C ALA A 181 -4.74 -12.28 4.26
N GLU A 182 -5.41 -12.99 5.15
CA GLU A 182 -6.77 -12.75 5.63
C GLU A 182 -6.91 -11.44 6.42
N GLU A 183 -5.83 -11.01 7.09
CA GLU A 183 -5.81 -9.80 7.89
C GLU A 183 -5.47 -8.55 7.07
N ILE A 184 -4.86 -8.71 5.89
CA ILE A 184 -4.43 -7.59 5.03
C ILE A 184 -5.62 -6.69 4.68
N GLY A 185 -6.75 -7.26 4.25
CA GLY A 185 -7.93 -6.48 3.85
C GLY A 185 -8.41 -5.52 4.95
N ALA A 186 -8.56 -6.02 6.17
CA ALA A 186 -8.96 -5.22 7.32
C ALA A 186 -7.95 -4.12 7.68
N LYS A 187 -6.64 -4.37 7.50
CA LYS A 187 -5.59 -3.37 7.70
C LYS A 187 -5.64 -2.26 6.64
N LEU A 188 -5.91 -2.61 5.39
CA LEU A 188 -6.07 -1.64 4.31
C LEU A 188 -7.28 -0.74 4.54
N GLU A 189 -8.42 -1.31 4.95
CA GLU A 189 -9.59 -0.48 5.29
C GLU A 189 -9.33 0.46 6.47
N ALA A 190 -8.62 -0.01 7.50
CA ALA A 190 -8.25 0.83 8.64
C ALA A 190 -7.35 2.00 8.21
N PHE A 191 -6.45 1.76 7.25
CA PHE A 191 -5.64 2.80 6.63
C PHE A 191 -6.48 3.80 5.82
N ALA A 192 -7.42 3.31 5.00
CA ALA A 192 -8.32 4.15 4.19
C ALA A 192 -9.17 5.10 5.04
N ARG A 193 -9.82 4.58 6.08
CA ARG A 193 -10.61 5.39 7.04
C ARG A 193 -9.79 6.49 7.70
N GLY A 194 -8.47 6.34 7.75
CA GLY A 194 -7.58 7.38 8.24
C GLY A 194 -7.55 8.64 7.39
N PHE A 195 -7.76 8.55 6.08
CA PHE A 195 -7.86 9.72 5.23
C PHE A 195 -9.14 10.51 5.53
N ASP A 196 -10.29 9.84 5.61
CA ASP A 196 -11.57 10.48 5.93
C ASP A 196 -11.56 11.18 7.30
N THR A 197 -11.00 10.50 8.30
CA THR A 197 -10.91 11.06 9.67
C THR A 197 -9.93 12.24 9.76
N LEU A 198 -9.06 12.44 8.78
CA LEU A 198 -8.08 13.52 8.76
C LEU A 198 -8.58 14.69 7.92
N ASP A 199 -9.23 14.41 6.80
CA ASP A 199 -9.87 15.43 5.97
C ASP A 199 -11.02 16.10 6.74
N GLY A 200 -11.81 15.34 7.52
CA GLY A 200 -12.86 15.90 8.37
C GLY A 200 -12.34 16.81 9.51
N LEU A 201 -11.13 16.55 10.04
CA LEU A 201 -10.51 17.45 11.03
C LEU A 201 -9.85 18.67 10.40
N ALA A 202 -9.34 18.54 9.17
CA ALA A 202 -8.73 19.66 8.46
C ALA A 202 -9.75 20.75 8.08
N GLU A 203 -11.03 20.38 7.97
CA GLU A 203 -12.15 21.32 7.75
C GLU A 203 -12.62 21.99 9.07
N ASP A 204 -12.33 21.43 10.25
CA ASP A 204 -12.83 21.88 11.56
C ASP A 204 -11.81 22.67 12.41
N ASP A 205 -10.52 22.64 12.05
CA ASP A 205 -9.44 23.22 12.87
C ASP A 205 -9.25 24.73 12.64
N GLY A 206 -10.11 25.48 13.31
CA GLY A 206 -9.82 26.79 13.86
C GLY A 206 -9.71 26.73 15.38
N ASP A 207 -8.73 26.02 15.97
CA ASP A 207 -8.17 26.44 17.26
C ASP A 207 -6.84 25.75 17.63
N GLU A 208 -6.04 26.48 18.40
CA GLU A 208 -4.74 26.09 18.93
C GLU A 208 -4.85 24.92 19.93
N THR A 209 -4.03 23.88 19.79
CA THR A 209 -3.75 22.94 20.89
C THR A 209 -2.31 23.12 21.39
N PRO A 210 -2.09 23.69 22.60
CA PRO A 210 -0.76 24.04 23.13
C PRO A 210 0.22 22.89 23.41
N ASP A 211 -0.14 21.63 23.12
CA ASP A 211 0.66 20.43 23.46
C ASP A 211 1.10 19.61 22.24
N ILE A 212 0.72 20.03 21.02
CA ILE A 212 1.10 19.32 19.78
C ILE A 212 2.62 19.34 19.56
N ASP A 213 3.27 20.48 19.79
CA ASP A 213 4.71 20.61 19.55
C ASP A 213 5.52 19.72 20.50
N LYS A 214 5.09 19.60 21.77
CA LYS A 214 5.73 18.69 22.75
C LYS A 214 5.55 17.22 22.40
N VAL A 215 4.33 16.83 22.03
CA VAL A 215 4.05 15.46 21.53
C VAL A 215 4.92 15.16 20.32
N ARG A 216 5.04 16.12 19.39
CA ARG A 216 5.84 15.98 18.18
C ARG A 216 7.32 15.80 18.51
N GLU A 217 7.88 16.65 19.37
CA GLU A 217 9.28 16.53 19.83
C GLU A 217 9.54 15.19 20.51
N GLN A 218 8.61 14.70 21.33
CA GLN A 218 8.74 13.42 22.01
C GLN A 218 8.77 12.25 21.01
N ILE A 219 7.87 12.25 20.01
CA ILE A 219 7.87 11.22 18.98
C ILE A 219 9.14 11.33 18.11
N TYR A 220 9.60 12.53 17.76
CA TYR A 220 10.85 12.73 17.03
C TYR A 220 12.06 12.19 17.79
N ALA A 221 12.15 12.43 19.10
CA ALA A 221 13.23 11.91 19.92
C ALA A 221 13.28 10.37 19.90
N ILE A 222 12.12 9.72 20.01
CA ILE A 222 12.01 8.26 19.92
C ILE A 222 12.44 7.80 18.53
N LEU A 223 11.83 8.32 17.46
CA LEU A 223 12.15 7.92 16.09
C LEU A 223 13.62 8.13 15.74
N ARG A 224 14.23 9.23 16.18
CA ARG A 224 15.65 9.51 15.97
C ARG A 224 16.55 8.50 16.69
N SER A 225 16.18 8.09 17.90
CA SER A 225 16.96 7.10 18.66
C SER A 225 16.98 5.72 18.00
N HIS A 226 15.90 5.34 17.29
CA HIS A 226 15.80 4.03 16.62
C HIS A 226 16.29 4.05 15.17
N SER A 227 15.93 5.08 14.39
CA SER A 227 16.19 5.13 12.94
C SER A 227 17.39 5.98 12.54
N GLY A 228 17.97 6.75 13.47
CA GLY A 228 19.03 7.72 13.20
C GLY A 228 18.60 8.93 12.35
N HIS A 229 17.35 8.96 11.86
CA HIS A 229 16.84 10.03 11.00
C HIS A 229 16.24 11.16 11.84
N ASP A 230 16.54 12.40 11.45
CA ASP A 230 15.93 13.58 12.05
C ASP A 230 14.65 13.95 11.31
N PHE A 231 13.52 13.90 12.03
CA PHE A 231 12.20 14.24 11.51
C PHE A 231 11.78 15.68 11.85
N SER A 232 12.64 16.46 12.53
CA SER A 232 12.35 17.83 12.98
C SER A 232 11.89 18.79 11.87
N GLY A 233 12.33 18.56 10.62
CA GLY A 233 11.99 19.39 9.46
C GLY A 233 10.61 19.15 8.83
N TYR A 234 9.83 18.16 9.30
CA TYR A 234 8.51 17.89 8.72
C TYR A 234 7.47 18.94 9.14
N LYS A 235 6.62 19.35 8.20
CA LYS A 235 5.44 20.19 8.48
C LYS A 235 4.52 19.46 9.48
N THR A 236 4.08 20.17 10.53
CA THR A 236 3.26 19.62 11.63
C THR A 236 2.06 18.82 11.16
N LYS A 237 1.26 19.40 10.24
CA LYS A 237 0.04 18.76 9.72
C LYS A 237 0.37 17.43 9.03
N THR A 238 1.42 17.41 8.20
CA THR A 238 1.86 16.19 7.49
C THR A 238 2.34 15.12 8.46
N PHE A 239 3.06 15.52 9.51
CA PHE A 239 3.53 14.60 10.55
C PHE A 239 2.38 13.99 11.34
N LEU A 240 1.48 14.82 11.89
CA LEU A 240 0.35 14.35 12.69
C LEU A 240 -0.58 13.45 11.89
N ARG A 241 -0.77 13.74 10.60
CA ARG A 241 -1.53 12.89 9.69
C ARG A 241 -0.92 11.49 9.58
N ARG A 242 0.41 11.39 9.46
CA ARG A 242 1.11 10.09 9.44
C ARG A 242 1.02 9.37 10.79
N VAL A 243 1.15 10.09 11.90
CA VAL A 243 0.98 9.52 13.25
C VAL A 243 -0.42 8.94 13.43
N LYS A 244 -1.46 9.70 13.10
CA LYS A 244 -2.86 9.25 13.25
C LYS A 244 -3.17 8.02 12.39
N ARG A 245 -2.65 7.95 11.16
CA ARG A 245 -2.79 6.75 10.32
C ARG A 245 -2.11 5.53 10.93
N ARG A 246 -0.86 5.68 11.40
CA ARG A 246 -0.15 4.59 12.10
C ARG A 246 -0.88 4.14 13.36
N MET A 247 -1.45 5.08 14.12
CA MET A 247 -2.29 4.78 15.27
C MET A 247 -3.51 3.93 14.91
N GLN A 248 -4.24 4.25 13.84
CA GLN A 248 -5.40 3.46 13.40
C GLN A 248 -5.01 2.03 12.97
N ILE A 249 -3.90 1.88 12.28
CA ILE A 249 -3.38 0.58 11.83
C ILE A 249 -2.93 -0.28 13.02
N ALA A 250 -2.22 0.34 13.98
CA ALA A 250 -1.79 -0.28 15.22
C ALA A 250 -2.94 -0.47 16.23
N GLN A 251 -4.15 0.00 15.91
CA GLN A 251 -5.33 0.00 16.79
C GLN A 251 -5.06 0.69 18.13
N VAL A 252 -4.28 1.76 18.10
CA VAL A 252 -3.97 2.60 19.26
C VAL A 252 -4.82 3.85 19.22
N HIS A 253 -5.67 4.03 20.24
CA HIS A 253 -6.69 5.08 20.25
C HIS A 253 -6.25 6.39 20.93
N SER A 254 -5.04 6.46 21.49
CA SER A 254 -4.52 7.66 22.15
C SER A 254 -3.06 7.95 21.77
N ILE A 255 -2.71 9.23 21.72
CA ILE A 255 -1.33 9.67 21.42
C ILE A 255 -0.35 9.14 22.46
N SER A 256 -0.72 9.18 23.74
CA SER A 256 0.11 8.63 24.83
C SER A 256 0.31 7.12 24.66
N GLY A 257 -0.75 6.39 24.31
CA GLY A 257 -0.65 4.96 23.99
C GLY A 257 0.26 4.69 22.80
N TYR A 258 0.26 5.58 21.80
CA TYR A 258 1.11 5.45 20.62
C TYR A 258 2.59 5.69 20.94
N ILE A 259 2.87 6.67 21.82
CA ILE A 259 4.22 6.90 22.34
C ILE A 259 4.73 5.68 23.11
N ASP A 260 3.90 5.06 23.95
CA ASP A 260 4.30 3.87 24.69
C ASP A 260 4.46 2.64 23.79
N TRP A 261 3.63 2.54 22.75
CA TRP A 261 3.79 1.53 21.70
C TRP A 261 5.12 1.72 20.94
N LEU A 262 5.44 2.94 20.52
CA LEU A 262 6.69 3.28 19.84
C LEU A 262 7.95 3.01 20.68
N LYS A 263 7.85 2.97 22.01
CA LYS A 263 8.98 2.60 22.89
C LYS A 263 9.17 1.09 23.04
N LYS A 264 8.11 0.30 22.79
CA LYS A 264 8.11 -1.16 22.94
C LYS A 264 8.47 -1.89 21.65
N ASP A 265 8.07 -1.33 20.51
CA ASP A 265 8.26 -1.90 19.17
C ASP A 265 9.63 -1.51 18.56
N ALA A 266 10.62 -1.30 19.43
CA ALA A 266 11.76 -0.41 19.20
C ALA A 266 13.08 -1.03 19.64
#